data_AF-A0ABD3FJP3-F1
#
_entry.id   AF-A0ABD3FJP3-F1
#
_cell.length_a   1.000
_cell.length_b   1.000
_cell.length_c   1.000
_cell.angle_alpha   90.00
_cell.angle_beta   90.00
_cell.angle_gamma   90.00
#
_symmetry.space_group_name_H-M   'P 1'
#
loop_
_entity.id
_entity.type
_entity.pdbx_description
1 polymer ?
#
loop_
_entity_poly.entity_id
_entity_poly.type
_entity_poly.pdbx_seq_one_letter_code
_entity_poly.pdbx_strand_id
1 'polypeptide(L)'
;MRARCAVTSEAYENVCITVKASLTADMLESVATYAIGKAVSDVTDEDPTQLIRTRCGKVDDGYIPDLRALFRLGLSMNMKIDDAEARVLTYFQAFG
;
A
#
# COMPACT_ATOMS: atom_id res chain seq x y z
N MET A 1 -14.93 15.05 -4.56
CA MET A 1 -15.25 15.22 -6.00
C MET A 1 -16.67 15.69 -6.30
N ARG A 2 -17.74 15.16 -5.67
CA ARG A 2 -19.13 15.55 -5.97
C ARG A 2 -19.40 17.06 -5.89
N ALA A 3 -18.91 17.73 -4.85
CA ALA A 3 -19.02 19.19 -4.72
C ALA A 3 -18.35 19.96 -5.87
N ARG A 4 -17.23 19.45 -6.40
CA ARG A 4 -16.55 20.06 -7.56
C ARG A 4 -17.36 19.87 -8.84
N CYS A 5 -17.88 18.67 -9.07
CA CYS A 5 -18.71 18.34 -10.25
C CYS A 5 -20.00 19.19 -10.28
N ALA A 6 -20.57 19.51 -9.11
CA ALA A 6 -21.73 20.39 -9.01
C ALA A 6 -21.44 21.84 -9.47
N VAL A 7 -20.19 22.30 -9.34
CA VAL A 7 -19.76 23.65 -9.77
C VAL A 7 -19.32 23.66 -11.24
N THR A 8 -18.70 22.58 -11.72
CA THR A 8 -18.18 22.50 -13.10
C THR A 8 -19.20 21.96 -14.11
N SER A 9 -20.36 21.48 -13.65
CA SER A 9 -21.36 20.75 -14.45
C SER A 9 -20.81 19.49 -15.14
N GLU A 10 -19.67 18.98 -14.69
CA GLU A 10 -19.12 17.72 -15.17
C GLU A 10 -19.90 16.54 -14.57
N ALA A 11 -20.16 15.50 -15.36
CA ALA A 11 -20.74 14.26 -14.86
C ALA A 11 -19.74 13.55 -13.95
N TYR A 12 -20.16 13.20 -12.72
CA TYR A 12 -19.28 12.61 -11.71
C TYR A 12 -18.64 11.30 -12.19
N GLU A 13 -19.41 10.50 -12.92
CA GLU A 13 -19.00 9.22 -13.51
C GLU A 13 -17.87 9.40 -14.53
N ASN A 14 -17.81 10.55 -15.19
CA ASN A 14 -16.79 10.83 -16.21
C ASN A 14 -15.46 11.30 -15.60
N VAL A 15 -15.46 11.70 -14.32
CA VAL A 15 -14.29 12.32 -13.68
C VAL A 15 -13.76 11.49 -12.50
N CYS A 16 -14.50 10.49 -12.05
CA CYS A 16 -14.06 9.55 -11.03
C CYS A 16 -13.78 8.18 -11.63
N ILE A 17 -12.66 7.59 -11.22
CA ILE A 17 -12.33 6.19 -11.46
C ILE A 17 -12.39 5.42 -10.14
N THR A 18 -12.53 4.10 -10.25
CA THR A 18 -12.45 3.21 -9.10
C THR A 18 -11.04 3.20 -8.51
N VAL A 19 -10.91 2.87 -7.23
CA VAL A 19 -9.59 2.79 -6.57
C VAL A 19 -8.74 1.71 -7.24
N LYS A 20 -9.34 0.57 -7.59
CA LYS A 20 -8.68 -0.50 -8.34
C LYS A 20 -8.14 -0.01 -9.68
N ALA A 21 -8.92 0.79 -10.42
CA ALA A 21 -8.51 1.34 -11.72
C ALA A 21 -7.44 2.45 -11.61
N SER A 22 -7.29 3.06 -10.43
CA SER A 22 -6.25 4.08 -10.20
C SER A 22 -4.85 3.50 -9.96
N LEU A 23 -4.74 2.18 -9.76
CA LEU A 23 -3.47 1.49 -9.57
C LEU A 23 -2.87 1.07 -10.92
N THR A 24 -1.54 1.16 -11.04
CA THR A 24 -0.84 0.52 -12.16
C THR A 24 -0.94 -1.00 -12.04
N ALA A 25 -0.71 -1.73 -13.15
CA ALA A 25 -0.77 -3.19 -13.15
C ALA A 25 0.17 -3.81 -12.09
N ASP A 26 1.43 -3.37 -12.05
CA ASP A 26 2.44 -3.86 -11.09
C ASP A 26 2.04 -3.57 -9.63
N MET A 27 1.45 -2.39 -9.39
CA MET A 27 0.94 -2.03 -8.06
C MET A 27 -0.26 -2.88 -7.66
N LEU A 28 -1.19 -3.11 -8.58
CA LEU A 28 -2.37 -3.94 -8.32
C LEU A 28 -1.95 -5.39 -8.04
N GLU A 29 -1.02 -5.95 -8.82
CA GLU A 29 -0.49 -7.29 -8.59
C GLU A 29 0.21 -7.40 -7.22
N SER A 30 1.05 -6.42 -6.89
CA SER A 30 1.74 -6.38 -5.60
C SER A 30 0.78 -6.24 -4.42
N VAL A 31 -0.20 -5.33 -4.52
CA VAL A 31 -1.20 -5.11 -3.47
C VAL A 31 -2.12 -6.33 -3.32
N ALA A 32 -2.56 -6.93 -4.43
CA ALA A 32 -3.39 -8.13 -4.43
C ALA A 32 -2.66 -9.30 -3.75
N THR A 33 -1.41 -9.55 -4.13
CA THR A 33 -0.61 -10.67 -3.63
C THR A 33 -0.19 -10.46 -2.17
N TYR A 34 0.42 -9.32 -1.86
CA TYR A 34 1.12 -9.14 -0.59
C TYR A 34 0.31 -8.42 0.48
N ALA A 35 -0.68 -7.61 0.11
CA ALA A 35 -1.45 -6.82 1.07
C ALA A 35 -2.88 -7.34 1.29
N ILE A 36 -3.52 -7.85 0.24
CA ILE A 36 -4.90 -8.36 0.28
C ILE A 36 -4.93 -9.90 0.40
N GLY A 37 -3.97 -10.60 -0.21
CA GLY A 37 -3.91 -12.07 -0.22
C GLY A 37 -4.94 -12.71 -1.14
N LYS A 38 -5.28 -12.06 -2.27
CA LYS A 38 -6.25 -12.54 -3.26
C LYS A 38 -5.63 -12.54 -4.66
N ALA A 39 -6.14 -13.39 -5.56
CA ALA A 39 -5.84 -13.26 -6.98
C ALA A 39 -6.37 -11.94 -7.53
N VAL A 40 -5.68 -11.34 -8.52
CA VAL A 40 -6.06 -10.04 -9.11
C VAL A 40 -7.48 -10.06 -9.70
N SER A 41 -7.93 -11.23 -10.20
CA SER A 41 -9.31 -11.45 -10.69
C SER A 41 -10.36 -11.26 -9.60
N ASP A 42 -10.00 -11.59 -8.35
CA ASP A 42 -10.93 -11.67 -7.22
C ASP A 42 -10.88 -10.40 -6.35
N VAL A 43 -9.95 -9.49 -6.63
CA VAL A 43 -9.86 -8.18 -5.99
C VAL A 43 -11.02 -7.29 -6.46
N THR A 44 -11.86 -6.88 -5.52
CA THR A 44 -12.95 -5.91 -5.73
C THR A 44 -12.45 -4.49 -5.45
N ASP A 45 -13.22 -3.46 -5.81
CA ASP A 45 -12.83 -2.07 -5.49
C ASP A 45 -12.88 -1.74 -3.99
N GLU A 46 -13.66 -2.50 -3.22
CA GLU A 46 -13.76 -2.33 -1.78
C GLU A 46 -12.50 -2.82 -1.06
N ASP A 47 -11.81 -3.84 -1.59
CA ASP A 47 -10.60 -4.39 -0.98
C ASP A 47 -9.47 -3.35 -0.82
N PRO A 48 -8.98 -2.66 -1.88
CA PRO A 48 -7.98 -1.63 -1.73
C PRO A 48 -8.50 -0.41 -0.95
N THR A 49 -9.80 -0.10 -1.06
CA THR A 49 -10.43 0.99 -0.31
C THR A 49 -10.37 0.75 1.20
N GLN A 50 -10.75 -0.45 1.65
CA GLN A 50 -10.67 -0.86 3.06
C GLN A 50 -9.24 -0.96 3.55
N LEU A 51 -8.33 -1.46 2.72
CA LEU A 51 -6.91 -1.52 3.05
C LEU A 51 -6.35 -0.11 3.32
N ILE A 52 -6.63 0.85 2.43
CA ILE A 52 -6.21 2.25 2.59
C ILE A 52 -6.82 2.84 3.86
N ARG A 53 -8.14 2.70 4.07
CA ARG A 53 -8.82 3.22 5.27
C ARG A 53 -8.25 2.62 6.56
N THR A 54 -7.99 1.32 6.58
CA THR A 54 -7.44 0.63 7.76
C THR A 54 -6.02 1.10 8.05
N ARG A 55 -5.18 1.29 7.02
CA ARG A 55 -3.82 1.79 7.20
C ARG A 55 -3.81 3.25 7.63
N CYS A 56 -4.57 4.11 6.97
CA CYS A 56 -4.68 5.53 7.31
C CYS A 56 -5.38 5.75 8.66
N GLY A 57 -6.35 4.92 9.03
CA GLY A 57 -7.04 5.00 10.31
C GLY A 57 -6.24 4.49 11.51
N LYS A 58 -5.14 3.74 11.26
CA LYS A 58 -4.14 3.40 12.29
C LYS A 58 -3.02 4.43 12.41
N VAL A 59 -2.99 5.44 11.52
CA VAL A 59 -2.11 6.59 11.63
C VAL A 59 -2.89 7.65 12.41
N ASP A 60 -2.95 7.49 13.72
CA ASP A 60 -3.53 8.51 14.59
C ASP A 60 -2.77 9.84 14.35
N ASP A 61 -3.54 10.89 14.07
CA ASP A 61 -3.11 12.28 13.83
C ASP A 61 -2.41 12.63 12.50
N GLY A 62 -2.45 11.77 11.49
CA GLY A 62 -1.90 12.13 10.16
C GLY A 62 -0.39 12.37 10.17
N TYR A 63 0.28 12.00 11.27
CA TYR A 63 1.72 12.02 11.37
C TYR A 63 2.26 10.80 10.63
N ILE A 64 2.62 10.98 9.36
CA ILE A 64 3.58 10.11 8.70
C ILE A 64 4.92 10.50 9.31
N PRO A 65 5.50 9.71 10.24
CA PRO A 65 6.79 10.05 10.80
C PRO A 65 7.80 10.16 9.66
N ASP A 66 8.75 11.10 9.75
CA ASP A 66 9.88 11.12 8.84
C ASP A 66 10.58 9.77 8.96
N LEU A 67 10.29 8.88 8.02
CA LEU A 67 10.80 7.51 8.03
C LEU A 67 12.32 7.53 8.05
N ARG A 68 12.97 8.53 7.43
CA ARG A 68 14.42 8.68 7.48
C ARG A 68 14.89 9.04 8.88
N ALA A 69 14.21 9.94 9.58
CA ALA A 69 14.51 10.24 10.98
C ALA A 69 14.27 9.03 11.89
N LEU A 70 13.19 8.30 11.65
CA LEU A 70 12.83 7.13 12.43
C LEU A 70 13.82 5.97 12.22
N PHE A 71 14.29 5.75 10.99
CA PHE A 71 15.38 4.82 10.71
C PHE A 71 16.70 5.30 11.33
N ARG A 72 17.04 6.60 11.27
CA ARG A 72 18.26 7.11 11.93
C ARG A 72 18.22 6.93 13.46
N LEU A 73 17.06 7.06 14.09
CA LEU A 73 16.90 6.93 15.55
C LEU A 73 16.79 5.47 16.01
N GLY A 74 16.04 4.65 15.28
CA GLY A 74 15.63 3.31 15.72
C GLY A 74 16.33 2.15 15.01
N LEU A 75 16.95 2.37 13.85
CA LEU A 75 17.65 1.32 13.12
C LEU A 75 19.07 1.13 13.67
N SER A 76 19.16 0.48 14.84
CA SER A 76 20.41 -0.13 15.29
C SER A 76 20.59 -1.44 14.56
N MET A 77 21.29 -1.39 13.42
CA MET A 77 21.65 -2.60 12.69
C MET A 77 22.88 -3.22 13.36
N ASN A 78 22.73 -4.42 13.91
CA ASN A 78 23.89 -5.19 14.38
C ASN A 78 24.73 -5.57 13.15
N MET A 79 25.77 -4.80 12.87
CA MET A 79 26.66 -5.00 11.72
C MET A 79 27.53 -6.26 11.82
N LYS A 80 27.36 -7.09 12.85
CA LYS A 80 28.03 -8.39 13.05
C LYS A 80 27.17 -9.59 12.61
N ILE A 81 26.15 -9.36 11.80
CA ILE A 81 25.36 -10.44 11.22
C ILE A 81 26.08 -10.88 9.95
N ASP A 82 26.90 -11.91 10.07
CA ASP A 82 27.71 -12.46 8.97
C ASP A 82 26.87 -13.18 7.89
N ASP A 83 25.59 -13.46 8.16
CA ASP A 83 24.71 -14.29 7.32
C ASP A 83 23.49 -13.54 6.76
N ALA A 84 23.57 -12.21 6.65
CA ALA A 84 22.44 -11.38 6.18
C ALA A 84 21.88 -11.85 4.83
N GLU A 85 22.75 -12.22 3.87
CA GLU A 85 22.33 -12.79 2.59
C GLU A 85 21.58 -14.11 2.77
N ALA A 86 22.10 -15.03 3.59
CA ALA A 86 21.47 -16.33 3.82
C ALA A 86 20.09 -16.18 4.48
N ARG A 87 19.92 -15.21 5.38
CA ARG A 87 18.64 -14.92 6.04
C ARG A 87 17.61 -14.33 5.09
N VAL A 88 18.02 -13.43 4.20
CA VAL A 88 17.15 -12.92 3.13
C VAL A 88 16.75 -14.05 2.18
N LEU A 89 17.71 -14.88 1.78
CA LEU A 89 17.44 -16.05 0.93
C LEU A 89 16.46 -17.03 1.59
N THR A 90 16.67 -17.33 2.87
CA THR A 90 15.79 -18.21 3.67
C THR A 90 14.39 -17.63 3.79
N TYR A 91 14.27 -16.31 4.01
CA TYR A 91 12.97 -15.64 4.05
C TYR A 91 12.21 -15.84 2.74
N PHE A 92 12.84 -15.62 1.58
CA PHE A 92 12.17 -15.81 0.29
C PHE A 92 11.92 -17.29 -0.06
N GLN A 93 12.78 -18.21 0.37
CA GLN A 93 12.55 -19.65 0.22
C GLN A 93 11.35 -20.17 1.01
N ALA A 94 11.01 -19.55 2.14
CA ALA A 94 9.84 -19.92 2.94
C ALA A 94 8.49 -19.53 2.30
N PHE A 95 8.51 -18.72 1.23
CA PHE A 95 7.33 -18.31 0.46
C PHE A 95 7.30 -18.91 -0.95
N GLY A 96 8.16 -19.90 -1.24
CA GLY A 96 8.20 -20.65 -2.50
C GLY A 96 7.21 -21.80 -2.56
#